data_AF-A0A842MB87-F1
#
_entry.id   AF-A0A842MB87-F1
#
_cell.length_a   1.000
_cell.length_b   1.000
_cell.length_c   1.000
_cell.angle_alpha   90.00
_cell.angle_beta   90.00
_cell.angle_gamma   90.00
#
_symmetry.space_group_name_H-M   'P 1'
#
loop_
_entity.id
_entity.type
_entity.pdbx_description
1 polymer ?
#
loop_
_entity_poly.entity_id
_entity_poly.type
_entity_poly.pdbx_seq_one_letter_code
_entity_poly.pdbx_strand_id
1 'polypeptide(L)' 'MKFIRDSIHGNLQIDDFEVKLIDTPPFQRLRRIRQLGFTNLIYPGANHTRFEHSIGTM' A
#
# COMPACT_ATOMS: atom_id res chain seq x y z
N MET A 1 10.65 7.57 -12.83
CA MET A 1 9.19 7.76 -12.78
C MET A 1 8.45 6.45 -13.01
N LYS A 2 7.66 6.01 -12.02
CA LYS A 2 6.86 4.79 -12.07
C LYS A 2 5.40 5.15 -11.81
N PHE A 3 4.47 4.42 -12.42
CA PHE A 3 3.05 4.55 -12.11
C PHE A 3 2.58 3.33 -11.32
N ILE A 4 1.81 3.59 -10.27
CA ILE A 4 1.11 2.56 -9.51
C ILE A 4 -0.39 2.85 -9.64
N ARG A 5 -1.15 1.84 -10.07
CA ARG A 5 -2.61 1.96 -10.10
C ARG A 5 -3.18 1.57 -8.75
N ASP A 6 -3.84 2.53 -8.12
CA ASP A 6 -4.57 2.42 -6.88
C ASP A 6 -6.09 2.51 -7.14
N SER A 7 -6.88 1.82 -6.32
CA SER A 7 -8.33 1.76 -6.47
C SER A 7 -9.07 3.01 -5.98
N ILE A 8 -8.42 3.84 -5.16
CA ILE A 8 -8.98 5.07 -4.59
C ILE A 8 -8.52 6.30 -5.39
N HIS A 9 -7.22 6.39 -5.68
CA HIS A 9 -6.59 7.55 -6.31
C HIS A 9 -6.36 7.40 -7.82
N GLY A 10 -6.58 6.21 -8.40
CA GLY A 10 -6.30 5.96 -9.81
C GLY A 10 -4.81 5.76 -10.07
N ASN A 11 -4.22 6.50 -11.02
CA ASN A 11 -2.80 6.33 -11.34
C ASN A 11 -1.96 7.29 -10.49
N LEU A 12 -1.28 6.77 -9.48
CA LEU A 12 -0.32 7.50 -8.68
C LEU A 12 1.02 7.55 -9.41
N GLN A 13 1.58 8.75 -9.51
CA GLN A 13 2.92 8.99 -10.03
C GLN A 13 3.91 8.90 -8.87
N ILE A 14 4.87 7.99 -8.98
CA ILE A 14 5.87 7.74 -7.95
C ILE A 14 7.24 8.20 -8.48
N ASP A 15 7.90 9.05 -7.70
CA ASP A 15 9.23 9.57 -8.01
C ASP A 15 10.35 8.55 -7.71
N ASP A 16 11.58 8.86 -8.11
CA ASP A 16 12.70 7.92 -7.98
C ASP A 16 13.18 7.75 -6.53
N PHE A 17 12.91 8.70 -5.64
CA PHE A 17 13.20 8.58 -4.21
C PHE A 17 12.16 7.68 -3.54
N GLU A 18 10.88 7.90 -3.82
CA GLU A 18 9.77 7.10 -3.33
C GLU A 18 9.89 5.65 -3.80
N VAL A 19 10.26 5.40 -5.07
CA VAL A 19 10.54 4.05 -5.56
C VAL A 19 11.61 3.37 -4.71
N LYS A 20 12.73 4.05 -4.42
CA LYS A 20 13.80 3.50 -3.59
C LYS A 20 13.32 3.20 -2.17
N LEU A 21 12.51 4.07 -1.58
CA LEU A 21 11.94 3.86 -0.24
C LEU A 21 10.97 2.67 -0.23
N ILE A 22 10.07 2.61 -1.22
CA ILE A 22 9.07 1.56 -1.37
C ILE A 22 9.74 0.19 -1.53
N ASP A 23 10.85 0.10 -2.26
CA ASP A 23 11.56 -1.15 -2.52
C ASP A 23 12.41 -1.63 -1.32
N THR A 24 12.45 -0.89 -0.21
CA THR A 24 13.17 -1.34 1.00
C THR A 24 12.44 -2.48 1.74
N PRO A 25 13.16 -3.41 2.41
CA PRO A 25 12.53 -4.48 3.20
C PRO A 25 11.53 -4.00 4.28
N PRO A 26 11.80 -2.90 5.04
CA PRO A 26 10.85 -2.38 6.00
C PRO A 26 9.53 -1.90 5.37
N PHE A 27 9.59 -1.29 4.19
CA PHE A 27 8.39 -0.83 3.50
C PHE A 27 7.61 -2.01 2.88
N GLN A 28 8.31 -2.95 2.22
CA GLN A 28 7.70 -4.17 1.68
C GLN A 28 7.06 -5.06 2.76
N ARG A 29 7.52 -5.00 4.01
CA ARG A 29 6.89 -5.68 5.16
C ARG A 29 5.44 -5.26 5.35
N LEU A 30 5.06 -4.03 5.00
CA LEU A 30 3.69 -3.52 5.17
C LEU A 30 2.65 -4.35 4.39
N ARG A 31 3.06 -5.05 3.32
CA ARG A 31 2.19 -5.99 2.56
C ARG A 31 1.63 -7.13 3.41
N ARG A 32 2.24 -7.41 4.56
CA ARG A 32 1.83 -8.49 5.47
C ARG A 32 1.07 -7.98 6.70
N ILE A 33 0.82 -6.67 6.77
CA ILE A 33 0.12 -6.04 7.91
C ILE A 33 -1.22 -5.53 7.41
N ARG A 34 -2.30 -6.22 7.76
CA ARG A 34 -3.66 -5.78 7.44
C ARG A 34 -3.94 -4.42 8.06
N GLN A 35 -4.57 -3.53 7.32
CA GLN A 35 -4.91 -2.20 7.80
C GLN A 35 -5.82 -2.27 9.03
N LEU A 36 -6.80 -3.18 8.99
CA LEU A 36 -7.86 -3.33 10.00
C LEU A 36 -7.75 -4.63 10.82
N GLY A 37 -6.55 -5.21 10.94
CA GLY A 37 -6.33 -6.42 11.76
C GLY A 37 -7.20 -7.61 11.33
N PHE A 38 -7.98 -8.17 12.26
CA PHE A 38 -8.87 -9.32 12.02
C PHE A 38 -10.24 -8.96 11.44
N THR A 39 -10.48 -7.69 11.12
CA THR A 39 -11.77 -7.24 10.55
C THR A 39 -12.15 -8.02 9.29
N ASN A 40 -11.17 -8.53 8.54
CA ASN A 40 -11.40 -9.36 7.36
C ASN A 40 -12.14 -10.69 7.65
N LEU A 41 -12.19 -11.14 8.91
CA LEU A 41 -12.97 -12.31 9.34
C LEU A 41 -14.48 -12.04 9.43
N ILE A 42 -14.87 -10.77 9.53
CA ILE A 42 -16.28 -10.32 9.58
C ILE A 42 -16.67 -9.65 8.26
N TYR A 43 -15.76 -8.84 7.71
CA TYR A 43 -15.94 -8.13 6.45
C TYR A 43 -14.93 -8.66 5.42
N PRO A 44 -15.31 -9.64 4.57
CA PRO A 44 -14.37 -10.32 3.68
C PRO A 44 -13.73 -9.40 2.63
N GLY A 45 -14.23 -8.18 2.43
CA GLY A 45 -13.60 -7.15 1.59
C GLY A 45 -12.47 -6.37 2.28
N ALA A 46 -12.33 -6.45 3.60
CA ALA A 46 -11.32 -5.71 4.38
C ALA A 46 -9.92 -6.35 4.32
N ASN A 47 -9.46 -6.71 3.11
CA ASN A 47 -8.18 -7.38 2.87
C ASN A 47 -7.00 -6.42 2.68
N HIS A 48 -7.27 -5.12 2.60
CA HIS A 48 -6.27 -4.12 2.35
C HIS A 48 -5.22 -4.07 3.48
N THR A 49 -3.99 -3.77 3.09
CA THR A 49 -2.81 -3.76 3.94
C THR A 49 -2.30 -2.34 4.15
N ARG A 50 -1.37 -2.19 5.10
CA ARG A 50 -0.70 -0.92 5.36
C ARG A 50 0.12 -0.45 4.16
N PHE A 51 0.50 -1.34 3.24
CA PHE A 51 1.34 -1.00 2.09
C PHE A 51 0.65 -0.04 1.13
N GLU A 52 -0.51 -0.41 0.59
CA GLU A 52 -1.26 0.43 -0.33
C GLU A 52 -1.78 1.69 0.35
N HIS A 53 -2.15 1.59 1.63
CA HIS A 53 -2.55 2.76 2.41
C HIS A 53 -1.41 3.76 2.56
N SER A 54 -0.19 3.31 2.88
CA SER A 54 0.98 4.21 2.97
C SER A 54 1.32 4.86 1.63
N ILE A 55 1.19 4.14 0.51
CA ILE A 55 1.40 4.73 -0.82
C ILE A 55 0.35 5.81 -1.11
N GLY A 56 -0.92 5.58 -0.76
CA GLY A 56 -1.98 6.57 -0.95
C GLY A 56 -1.88 7.82 -0.04
N THR A 57 -1.00 7.80 0.98
CA THR A 57 -0.77 8.96 1.87
C THR A 57 0.45 9.80 1.52
N MET A 58 1.31 9.32 0.62
CA MET A 58 2.44 10.10 0.10
C MET A 58 1.92 11.15 -0.89
#